data_AF-A0A1N6ZQH4-F1
#
_entry.id   AF-A0A1N6ZQH4-F1
#
_cell.length_a   1.000
_cell.length_b   1.000
_cell.length_c   1.000
_cell.angle_alpha   90.00
_cell.angle_beta   90.00
_cell.angle_gamma   90.00
#
_symmetry.space_group_name_H-M   'P 1'
#
loop_
_entity.id
_entity.type
_entity.pdbx_description
1 polymer ?
#
loop_
_entity_poly.entity_id
_entity_poly.type
_entity_poly.pdbx_seq_one_letter_code
_entity_poly.pdbx_strand_id
1 'polypeptide(L)'
;MSKLRFDATTATKAFTAILLVVALVSVVGLVSEQGVGGMLEGLAILYLVGVLFIGVFRDITQIARWRAAFFGGVVVWSLTNYFVAGGDQFSLLLGVAGSVMLVLLGYRYMQAGK
;
A
#
# COMPACT_ATOMS: atom_id res chain seq x y z
N MET A 1 18.82 26.63 -1.96
CA MET A 1 18.11 25.42 -2.42
C MET A 1 17.38 24.70 -1.27
N SER A 2 16.48 25.38 -0.53
CA SER A 2 15.80 24.76 0.66
C SER A 2 14.27 24.78 0.63
N LYS A 3 13.61 25.60 -0.21
CA LYS A 3 12.14 25.73 -0.22
C LYS A 3 11.41 24.52 -0.83
N LEU A 4 11.94 23.91 -1.89
CA LEU A 4 11.28 22.80 -2.61
C LEU A 4 11.11 21.51 -1.79
N ARG A 5 12.01 21.23 -0.84
CA ARG A 5 11.92 20.01 0.00
C ARG A 5 10.81 20.11 1.06
N PHE A 6 10.50 21.32 1.50
CA PHE A 6 9.47 21.55 2.51
C PHE A 6 8.06 21.35 1.93
N ASP A 7 7.84 21.71 0.66
CA ASP A 7 6.58 21.47 -0.04
C ASP A 7 6.32 19.99 -0.31
N ALA A 8 7.29 19.27 -0.88
CA ALA A 8 7.06 17.88 -1.28
C ALA A 8 6.72 16.95 -0.09
N THR A 9 7.41 17.13 1.04
CA THR A 9 7.18 16.31 2.24
C THR A 9 5.83 16.63 2.89
N THR A 10 5.50 17.91 2.98
CA THR A 10 4.22 18.37 3.55
C THR A 10 3.06 17.97 2.67
N ALA A 11 3.19 18.12 1.34
CA ALA A 11 2.21 17.69 0.37
C ALA A 11 2.00 16.17 0.42
N THR A 12 3.06 15.37 0.55
CA THR A 12 2.93 13.90 0.66
C THR A 12 2.20 13.50 1.94
N LYS A 13 2.48 14.16 3.07
CA LYS A 13 1.76 13.93 4.34
C LYS A 13 0.30 14.35 4.26
N ALA A 14 0.01 15.51 3.69
CA ALA A 14 -1.35 15.98 3.48
C ALA A 14 -2.13 15.04 2.55
N PHE A 15 -1.53 14.64 1.44
CA PHE A 15 -2.11 13.69 0.48
C PHE A 15 -2.42 12.35 1.14
N THR A 16 -1.46 11.78 1.88
CA THR A 16 -1.69 10.50 2.58
C THR A 16 -2.73 10.59 3.70
N ALA A 17 -2.83 11.72 4.39
CA ALA A 17 -3.90 11.96 5.35
C ALA A 17 -5.28 12.02 4.66
N ILE A 18 -5.38 12.71 3.52
CA ILE A 18 -6.61 12.76 2.71
C ILE A 18 -6.96 11.36 2.21
N LEU A 19 -5.98 10.60 1.69
CA LEU A 19 -6.19 9.23 1.27
C LEU A 19 -6.72 8.33 2.40
N LEU A 20 -6.24 8.52 3.63
CA LEU A 20 -6.73 7.78 4.79
C LEU A 20 -8.20 8.11 5.09
N VAL A 21 -8.58 9.38 5.01
CA VAL A 21 -9.98 9.79 5.19
C VAL A 21 -10.87 9.20 4.09
N VAL A 22 -10.44 9.30 2.83
CA VAL A 22 -11.15 8.71 1.69
C VAL A 22 -11.30 7.21 1.86
N ALA A 23 -10.24 6.51 2.26
CA ALA A 23 -10.26 5.08 2.52
C ALA A 23 -11.28 4.69 3.60
N LEU A 24 -11.33 5.42 4.71
CA LEU A 24 -12.32 5.20 5.78
C LEU A 24 -13.74 5.37 5.27
N VAL A 25 -14.02 6.43 4.51
CA VAL A 25 -15.34 6.67 3.91
C VAL A 25 -15.71 5.55 2.92
N SER A 26 -14.79 5.15 2.06
CA SER A 26 -14.99 4.05 1.11
C SER A 26 -15.30 2.74 1.81
N VAL A 27 -14.62 2.42 2.91
CA VAL A 27 -14.86 1.19 3.69
C VAL A 27 -16.25 1.19 4.29
N VAL A 28 -16.70 2.32 4.83
CA VAL A 28 -18.07 2.45 5.36
C VAL A 28 -19.09 2.20 4.24
N GLY A 29 -18.85 2.73 3.03
CA GLY A 29 -19.68 2.46 1.85
C GLY A 29 -19.71 0.97 1.49
N LEU A 30 -18.53 0.35 1.34
CA LEU A 30 -18.39 -1.08 1.00
C LEU A 30 -19.09 -2.00 1.99
N VAL A 31 -18.92 -1.75 3.29
CA VAL A 31 -19.58 -2.54 4.34
C VAL A 31 -21.10 -2.35 4.31
N SER A 32 -21.57 -1.14 4.02
CA SER A 32 -23.00 -0.86 3.92
C SER A 32 -23.65 -1.54 2.71
N GLU A 33 -22.95 -1.64 1.59
CA GLU A 33 -23.46 -2.22 0.34
C GLU A 33 -23.32 -3.74 0.27
N GLN A 34 -22.18 -4.28 0.73
CA GLN A 34 -21.80 -5.68 0.51
C GLN A 34 -21.71 -6.50 1.80
N GLY A 35 -22.00 -5.90 2.96
CA GLY A 35 -21.97 -6.56 4.26
C GLY A 35 -20.60 -7.16 4.57
N VAL A 36 -20.58 -8.47 4.84
CA VAL A 36 -19.36 -9.20 5.22
C VAL A 36 -18.35 -9.29 4.07
N GLY A 37 -18.80 -9.33 2.81
CA GLY A 37 -17.91 -9.33 1.64
C GLY A 37 -17.11 -8.03 1.54
N GLY A 38 -17.80 -6.90 1.70
CA GLY A 38 -17.18 -5.57 1.69
C GLY A 38 -16.28 -5.30 2.91
N MET A 39 -16.45 -6.05 3.99
CA MET A 39 -15.60 -5.94 5.18
C MET A 39 -14.17 -6.42 4.92
N LEU A 40 -13.99 -7.53 4.20
CA LEU A 40 -12.65 -8.05 3.86
C LEU A 40 -11.91 -7.11 2.91
N GLU A 41 -12.61 -6.63 1.89
CA GLU A 41 -12.05 -5.66 0.95
C GLU A 41 -11.71 -4.33 1.64
N GLY A 42 -12.61 -3.85 2.50
CA GLY A 42 -12.38 -2.68 3.34
C GLY A 42 -11.16 -2.83 4.25
N LEU A 43 -10.99 -3.98 4.90
CA LEU A 43 -9.80 -4.24 5.73
C LEU A 43 -8.51 -4.22 4.91
N ALA A 44 -8.52 -4.74 3.69
CA ALA A 44 -7.34 -4.69 2.82
C ALA A 44 -7.01 -3.26 2.37
N ILE A 45 -8.02 -2.45 2.05
CA ILE A 45 -7.86 -1.02 1.73
C ILE A 45 -7.26 -0.28 2.94
N LEU A 46 -7.82 -0.48 4.14
CA LEU A 46 -7.33 0.14 5.37
C LEU A 46 -5.92 -0.31 5.73
N TYR A 47 -5.60 -1.58 5.49
CA TYR A 47 -4.24 -2.10 5.68
C TYR A 47 -3.26 -1.35 4.78
N LEU A 48 -3.52 -1.29 3.47
CA LEU A 48 -2.60 -0.66 2.51
C LEU A 48 -2.43 0.83 2.76
N VAL A 49 -3.54 1.54 2.95
CA VAL A 49 -3.53 2.99 3.19
C VAL A 49 -2.96 3.30 4.57
N GLY A 50 -3.26 2.49 5.58
CA GLY A 50 -2.71 2.64 6.94
C GLY A 50 -1.20 2.42 6.98
N VAL A 51 -0.69 1.36 6.34
CA VAL A 51 0.76 1.12 6.23
C VAL A 51 1.44 2.25 5.46
N LEU A 52 0.82 2.75 4.39
CA LEU A 52 1.32 3.91 3.64
C LEU A 52 1.38 5.17 4.51
N PHE A 53 0.28 5.49 5.19
CA PHE A 53 0.16 6.64 6.09
C PHE A 53 1.23 6.60 7.18
N ILE A 54 1.37 5.46 7.88
CA ILE A 54 2.40 5.27 8.91
C ILE A 54 3.80 5.43 8.31
N GLY A 55 4.02 4.86 7.12
CA GLY A 55 5.28 4.96 6.39
C GLY A 55 5.71 6.39 6.13
N VAL A 56 4.79 7.19 5.59
CA VAL A 56 5.03 8.60 5.24
C VAL A 56 5.13 9.48 6.47
N PHE A 57 4.27 9.30 7.47
CA PHE A 57 4.29 10.15 8.67
C PHE A 57 5.53 9.91 9.54
N ARG A 58 5.97 8.66 9.64
CA ARG A 58 7.18 8.28 10.40
C ARG A 58 8.46 8.36 9.56
N ASP A 59 8.37 8.71 8.28
CA ASP A 59 9.49 8.77 7.34
C ASP A 59 10.30 7.45 7.26
N ILE A 60 9.59 6.32 7.31
CA ILE A 60 10.18 4.97 7.33
C ILE A 60 10.02 4.22 6.00
N THR A 61 9.63 4.91 4.94
CA THR A 61 9.39 4.29 3.61
C THR A 61 10.64 3.65 2.99
N GLN A 62 11.82 4.04 3.47
CA GLN A 62 13.10 3.47 3.07
C GLN A 62 13.48 2.22 3.88
N ILE A 63 12.83 1.98 5.03
CA ILE A 63 13.12 0.84 5.90
C ILE A 63 12.62 -0.43 5.24
N ALA A 64 13.49 -1.42 5.17
CA ALA A 64 13.19 -2.61 4.42
C ALA A 64 12.10 -3.50 5.06
N ARG A 65 11.97 -3.50 6.40
CA ARG A 65 10.79 -4.08 7.08
C ARG A 65 9.46 -3.44 6.64
N TRP A 66 9.44 -2.12 6.50
CA TRP A 66 8.24 -1.40 6.05
C TRP A 66 7.93 -1.72 4.58
N ARG A 67 8.96 -1.73 3.72
CA ARG A 67 8.81 -2.08 2.30
C ARG A 67 8.27 -3.50 2.13
N ALA A 68 8.79 -4.46 2.89
CA ALA A 68 8.30 -5.82 2.87
C ALA A 68 6.81 -5.91 3.26
N ALA A 69 6.40 -5.21 4.32
CA ALA A 69 5.00 -5.16 4.73
C ALA A 69 4.10 -4.53 3.65
N PHE A 70 4.50 -3.36 3.13
CA PHE A 70 3.72 -2.64 2.12
C PHE A 70 3.58 -3.44 0.82
N PHE A 71 4.69 -3.86 0.21
CA PHE A 71 4.66 -4.60 -1.04
C PHE A 71 4.08 -6.00 -0.87
N GLY A 72 4.28 -6.64 0.29
CA GLY A 72 3.62 -7.91 0.62
C GLY A 72 2.10 -7.77 0.61
N GLY A 73 1.58 -6.72 1.24
CA GLY A 73 0.15 -6.40 1.18
C GLY A 73 -0.36 -6.16 -0.23
N VAL A 74 0.39 -5.39 -1.05
CA VAL A 74 0.01 -5.12 -2.45
C VAL A 74 -0.09 -6.41 -3.25
N VAL A 75 0.88 -7.32 -3.09
CA VAL A 75 0.86 -8.62 -3.78
C VAL A 75 -0.34 -9.46 -3.35
N VAL A 76 -0.59 -9.59 -2.04
CA VAL A 76 -1.71 -10.37 -1.52
C VAL A 76 -3.05 -9.81 -2.00
N TRP A 77 -3.24 -8.50 -1.91
CA TRP A 77 -4.46 -7.84 -2.38
C TRP A 77 -4.66 -7.99 -3.89
N SER A 78 -3.60 -7.75 -4.68
CA SER A 78 -3.61 -7.90 -6.13
C SER A 78 -3.99 -9.31 -6.57
N LEU A 79 -3.37 -10.34 -5.97
CA LEU A 79 -3.67 -11.73 -6.30
C LEU A 79 -5.09 -12.10 -5.90
N THR A 80 -5.56 -11.61 -4.75
CA THR A 80 -6.95 -11.81 -4.31
C THR A 80 -7.92 -11.20 -5.33
N ASN A 81 -7.71 -9.96 -5.75
CA ASN A 81 -8.57 -9.32 -6.75
C ASN A 81 -8.50 -9.98 -8.12
N TYR A 82 -7.31 -10.38 -8.58
CA TYR A 82 -7.17 -11.03 -9.86
C TYR A 82 -7.89 -12.39 -9.90
N PHE A 83 -7.64 -13.25 -8.91
CA PHE A 83 -8.18 -14.62 -8.91
C PHE A 83 -9.62 -14.71 -8.40
N VAL A 84 -10.03 -13.86 -7.47
CA VAL A 84 -11.33 -13.95 -6.80
C VAL A 84 -12.34 -12.95 -7.38
N ALA A 85 -11.91 -11.74 -7.76
CA ALA A 85 -12.80 -10.65 -8.17
C ALA A 85 -12.95 -10.49 -9.69
N GLY A 86 -12.37 -11.38 -10.50
CA GLY A 86 -12.72 -11.49 -11.94
C GLY A 86 -11.65 -11.08 -12.95
N GLY A 87 -10.36 -11.20 -12.61
CA GLY A 87 -9.31 -11.24 -13.64
C GLY A 87 -8.87 -9.89 -14.21
N ASP A 88 -8.92 -8.81 -13.42
CA ASP A 88 -8.46 -7.49 -13.85
C ASP A 88 -6.94 -7.44 -14.14
N GLN A 89 -6.58 -7.03 -15.36
CA GLN A 89 -5.18 -6.92 -15.80
C GLN A 89 -4.38 -5.92 -14.96
N PHE A 90 -5.01 -4.85 -14.49
CA PHE A 90 -4.33 -3.85 -13.67
C PHE A 90 -3.90 -4.45 -12.32
N SER A 91 -4.79 -5.23 -11.70
CA SER A 91 -4.48 -6.01 -10.51
C SER A 91 -3.29 -6.93 -10.75
N LEU A 92 -3.24 -7.67 -11.85
CA LEU A 92 -2.10 -8.55 -12.16
C LEU A 92 -0.78 -7.76 -12.32
N LEU A 93 -0.79 -6.63 -13.02
CA LEU A 93 0.40 -5.78 -13.19
C LEU A 93 0.90 -5.26 -11.84
N LEU A 94 0.01 -4.84 -10.95
CA LEU A 94 0.36 -4.43 -9.59
C LEU A 94 0.98 -5.58 -8.78
N GLY A 95 0.47 -6.79 -8.93
CA GLY A 95 1.00 -7.99 -8.28
C GLY A 95 2.41 -8.32 -8.75
N VAL A 96 2.65 -8.24 -10.07
CA VAL A 96 3.99 -8.40 -10.66
C VAL A 96 4.93 -7.32 -10.15
N ALA A 97 4.52 -6.04 -10.17
CA ALA A 97 5.34 -4.94 -9.69
C ALA A 97 5.70 -5.07 -8.19
N GLY A 98 4.72 -5.42 -7.35
CA GLY A 98 4.93 -5.68 -5.92
C GLY A 98 5.90 -6.84 -5.69
N SER A 99 5.75 -7.93 -6.46
CA SER A 99 6.62 -9.10 -6.38
C SER A 99 8.07 -8.77 -6.77
N VAL A 100 8.26 -8.03 -7.86
CA VAL A 100 9.58 -7.55 -8.29
C VAL A 100 10.23 -6.70 -7.20
N MET A 101 9.48 -5.79 -6.56
CA MET A 101 9.99 -4.97 -5.47
C MET A 101 10.44 -5.81 -4.27
N LEU A 102 9.70 -6.87 -3.92
CA LEU A 102 10.10 -7.79 -2.86
C LEU A 102 11.36 -8.58 -3.20
N VAL A 103 11.50 -9.06 -4.45
CA VAL A 103 12.70 -9.75 -4.92
C VAL A 103 13.92 -8.83 -4.86
N LEU A 104 13.79 -7.59 -5.36
CA LEU A 104 14.85 -6.58 -5.29
C LEU A 104 15.22 -6.23 -3.84
N LEU A 105 14.23 -6.17 -2.95
CA LEU A 105 14.45 -5.95 -1.53
C LEU A 105 15.24 -7.09 -0.89
N GLY A 106 14.85 -8.34 -1.16
CA GLY A 106 15.56 -9.53 -0.70
C GLY A 106 16.99 -9.62 -1.23
N TYR A 107 17.19 -9.29 -2.50
CA TYR A 107 18.51 -9.25 -3.13
C TYR A 107 19.44 -8.23 -2.44
N ARG A 108 18.94 -7.02 -2.16
CA ARG A 108 19.69 -5.99 -1.43
C ARG A 108 20.05 -6.43 -0.01
N TYR A 109 19.12 -7.10 0.68
CA TYR A 109 19.39 -7.66 2.01
C TYR A 109 20.51 -8.70 2.00
N MET A 110 20.54 -9.59 1.00
CA MET A 110 21.59 -10.60 0.87
C MET A 110 22.96 -10.00 0.56
N GLN A 111 23.03 -8.89 -0.17
CA GLN A 111 24.29 -8.21 -0.46
C GLN A 111 24.83 -7.43 0.74
N ALA A 112 23.97 -6.84 1.57
CA ALA A 112 24.37 -6.07 2.75
C ALA A 112 24.80 -6.95 3.95
N GLY A 113 24.56 -8.26 3.87
CA GLY A 113 25.02 -9.25 4.86
C GLY A 113 26.40 -9.85 4.56
N LYS A 114 27.13 -9.30 3.57
CA LYS A 114 28.56 -9.55 3.32
C LYS A 114 29.36 -8.34 3.79
#